data_AF-A0A1Y2BFP4-F1
#
_entry.id   AF-A0A1Y2BFP4-F1
#
_cell.length_a   1.000
_cell.length_b   1.000
_cell.length_c   1.000
_cell.angle_alpha   90.00
_cell.angle_beta   90.00
_cell.angle_gamma   90.00
#
_symmetry.space_group_name_H-M   'P 1'
#
loop_
_entity.id
_entity.type
_entity.pdbx_description
1 polymer ?
#
loop_
_entity_poly.entity_id
_entity_poly.type
_entity_poly.pdbx_seq_one_letter_code
_entity_poly.pdbx_strand_id
1 'polypeptide(L)'
;MQHTLTLTQRLAAHLNISRNLADLLLLAEGCGEMVEQDALTLVAVLEIQTLLKSTTTREEQGRARYADEEYAHELGDHFTRLNLFTAWQGLRQERSDAQFARRTFLDWHTCCEIERRVMRLKTMWPVPRSTDRESSPTNVSRIVISSTLD
;
A
#
# COMPACT_ATOMS: atom_id res chain seq x y z
N MET A 1 4.22 10.91 -33.74
CA MET A 1 4.15 11.45 -32.37
C MET A 1 4.50 10.33 -31.41
N GLN A 2 5.60 10.45 -30.66
CA GLN A 2 5.90 9.50 -29.57
C GLN A 2 5.02 9.87 -28.37
N HIS A 3 4.13 8.97 -27.97
CA HIS A 3 3.35 9.13 -26.74
C HIS A 3 4.25 8.79 -25.56
N THR A 4 4.88 9.80 -24.96
CA THR A 4 5.62 9.64 -23.70
C THR A 4 4.61 9.46 -22.57
N LEU A 5 4.57 8.27 -21.96
CA LEU A 5 3.71 8.01 -20.81
C LEU A 5 4.16 8.85 -19.61
N THR A 6 3.21 9.46 -18.90
CA THR A 6 3.52 10.18 -17.65
C THR A 6 3.97 9.20 -16.55
N LEU A 7 4.63 9.72 -15.50
CA LEU A 7 5.04 8.90 -14.35
C LEU A 7 3.84 8.16 -13.73
N THR A 8 2.72 8.85 -13.51
CA THR A 8 1.48 8.24 -13.02
C THR A 8 0.98 7.13 -13.95
N GLN A 9 0.96 7.35 -15.27
CA GLN A 9 0.49 6.33 -16.22
C GLN A 9 1.39 5.10 -16.23
N ARG A 10 2.71 5.28 -16.15
CA ARG A 10 3.67 4.19 -16.01
C ARG A 10 3.45 3.43 -14.71
N LEU A 11 3.27 4.13 -13.60
CA LEU A 11 3.04 3.52 -12.29
C LEU A 11 1.71 2.74 -12.28
N ALA A 12 0.64 3.34 -12.79
CA ALA A 12 -0.67 2.72 -12.86
C ALA A 12 -0.62 1.43 -13.70
N ALA A 13 0.09 1.46 -14.83
CA ALA A 13 0.30 0.27 -15.66
C ALA A 13 1.17 -0.79 -14.97
N HIS A 14 2.27 -0.39 -14.31
CA HIS A 14 3.19 -1.30 -13.62
C HIS A 14 2.54 -2.01 -12.44
N LEU A 15 1.79 -1.28 -11.61
CA LEU A 15 1.10 -1.81 -10.44
C LEU A 15 -0.28 -2.44 -10.78
N ASN A 16 -0.74 -2.26 -12.02
CA ASN A 16 -2.07 -2.62 -12.48
C ASN A 16 -3.16 -2.05 -11.56
N ILE A 17 -3.13 -0.73 -11.35
CA ILE A 17 -4.08 0.04 -10.53
C ILE A 17 -4.70 1.17 -11.35
N SER A 18 -5.78 1.78 -10.85
CA SER A 18 -6.33 2.98 -11.47
C SER A 18 -5.36 4.17 -11.34
N ARG A 19 -5.46 5.13 -12.26
CA ARG A 19 -4.62 6.35 -12.26
C ARG A 19 -4.71 7.12 -10.94
N ASN A 20 -5.90 7.25 -10.37
CA ASN A 20 -6.12 7.99 -9.12
C ASN A 20 -5.41 7.32 -7.93
N LEU A 21 -5.36 5.99 -7.90
CA LEU A 21 -4.65 5.24 -6.86
C LEU A 21 -3.14 5.32 -7.05
N ALA A 22 -2.67 5.38 -8.31
CA ALA A 22 -1.26 5.63 -8.60
C ALA A 22 -0.83 7.03 -8.13
N ASP A 23 -1.66 8.06 -8.35
CA ASP A 23 -1.39 9.40 -7.82
C ASP A 23 -1.32 9.42 -6.29
N LEU A 24 -2.17 8.66 -5.60
CA LEU A 24 -2.12 8.52 -4.14
C LEU A 24 -0.78 7.93 -3.65
N LEU A 25 -0.27 6.90 -4.32
CA LEU A 25 1.02 6.29 -3.96
C LEU A 25 2.19 7.24 -4.23
N LEU A 26 2.14 8.03 -5.30
CA LEU A 26 3.15 9.05 -5.58
C LEU A 26 3.16 10.16 -4.52
N LEU A 27 2.01 10.51 -3.96
CA LEU A 27 1.93 11.47 -2.85
C LEU A 27 2.52 10.92 -1.54
N ALA A 28 2.46 9.60 -1.34
CA ALA A 28 3.04 8.95 -0.16
C ALA A 28 4.55 8.70 -0.30
N GLU A 29 5.10 8.70 -1.51
CA GLU A 29 6.52 8.46 -1.77
C GLU A 29 7.41 9.44 -0.99
N GLY A 30 8.31 8.90 -0.16
CA GLY A 30 9.24 9.72 0.64
C GLY A 30 8.64 10.31 1.92
N CYS A 31 7.38 10.00 2.25
CA CYS A 31 6.76 10.39 3.52
C CYS A 31 7.16 9.47 4.70
N GLY A 32 7.95 8.44 4.43
CA GLY A 32 8.44 7.46 5.42
C GLY A 32 7.78 6.10 5.28
N GLU A 33 8.47 5.05 5.73
CA GLU A 33 8.07 3.64 5.51
C GLU A 33 6.66 3.33 6.01
N MET A 34 6.27 3.88 7.16
CA MET A 34 4.94 3.66 7.74
C MET A 34 3.83 4.25 6.87
N VAL A 35 4.01 5.49 6.40
CA VAL A 35 3.03 6.17 5.54
C VAL A 35 2.91 5.49 4.19
N GLU A 36 4.03 5.04 3.62
CA GLU A 36 4.03 4.27 2.37
C GLU A 36 3.31 2.92 2.54
N GLN A 37 3.53 2.23 3.66
CA GLN A 37 2.83 0.99 3.96
C GLN A 37 1.32 1.19 4.12
N ASP A 38 0.90 2.26 4.80
CA ASP A 38 -0.52 2.61 4.95
C ASP A 38 -1.15 2.98 3.60
N ALA A 39 -0.43 3.71 2.75
CA ALA A 39 -0.89 4.05 1.40
C ALA A 39 -1.08 2.81 0.52
N LEU A 40 -0.13 1.86 0.53
CA LEU A 40 -0.26 0.58 -0.17
C LEU A 40 -1.45 -0.23 0.33
N THR A 41 -1.68 -0.21 1.65
CA THR A 41 -2.80 -0.89 2.29
C THR A 41 -4.13 -0.26 1.90
N LEU A 42 -4.22 1.08 1.94
CA LEU A 42 -5.39 1.83 1.52
C LEU A 42 -5.71 1.58 0.04
N VAL A 43 -4.72 1.56 -0.85
CA VAL A 43 -4.92 1.22 -2.27
C VAL A 43 -5.56 -0.16 -2.42
N ALA A 44 -5.05 -1.18 -1.74
CA ALA A 44 -5.59 -2.52 -1.81
C ALA A 44 -7.04 -2.60 -1.27
N VAL A 45 -7.33 -1.91 -0.16
CA VAL A 45 -8.67 -1.82 0.43
C VAL A 45 -9.65 -1.11 -0.52
N LEU A 46 -9.21 -0.08 -1.24
CA LEU A 46 -10.05 0.66 -2.19
C LEU A 46 -10.31 -0.12 -3.49
N GLU A 47 -9.34 -0.90 -3.97
CA GLU A 47 -9.56 -1.80 -5.11
C GLU A 47 -10.58 -2.89 -4.78
N ILE A 48 -10.53 -3.44 -3.57
CA ILE A 48 -11.37 -4.54 -3.15
C ILE A 48 -12.54 -3.97 -2.31
N GLN A 49 -13.57 -3.51 -3.00
CA GLN A 49 -14.65 -2.69 -2.44
C GLN A 49 -15.53 -3.37 -1.37
N THR A 50 -15.43 -4.69 -1.19
CA THR A 50 -16.35 -5.50 -0.38
C THR A 50 -15.72 -6.07 0.89
N LEU A 51 -15.07 -5.23 1.69
CA LEU A 51 -14.43 -5.64 2.96
C LEU A 51 -15.44 -6.24 3.97
N LEU A 52 -16.67 -5.73 3.97
CA LEU A 52 -17.73 -6.11 4.90
C LEU A 52 -18.71 -7.10 4.26
N LYS A 53 -19.12 -8.11 5.03
CA LYS A 53 -20.20 -9.02 4.67
C LYS A 53 -21.53 -8.28 4.67
N SER A 54 -22.41 -8.67 3.76
CA SER A 54 -23.81 -8.23 3.80
C SER A 54 -24.48 -8.75 5.08
N THR A 55 -24.99 -7.83 5.90
CA THR A 55 -25.82 -8.16 7.05
C THR A 55 -27.24 -8.44 6.60
N THR A 56 -27.83 -9.55 7.01
CA THR A 56 -29.20 -9.94 6.60
C THR A 56 -30.21 -9.79 7.72
N THR A 57 -29.76 -9.74 8.97
CA THR A 57 -30.61 -9.59 10.15
C THR A 57 -30.36 -8.27 10.89
N ARG A 58 -31.36 -7.83 11.66
CA ARG A 58 -31.28 -6.59 12.46
C ARG A 58 -30.20 -6.64 13.55
N GLU A 59 -29.94 -7.82 14.11
CA GLU A 59 -28.89 -8.02 15.10
C GLU A 59 -27.49 -7.93 14.47
N GLU A 60 -27.33 -8.44 13.26
CA GLU A 60 -26.10 -8.28 12.47
C GLU A 60 -25.85 -6.82 12.10
N GLN A 61 -26.88 -6.10 11.66
CA GLN A 61 -26.80 -4.67 11.38
C GLN A 61 -26.39 -3.84 12.61
N GLY A 62 -26.91 -4.18 13.79
CA GLY A 62 -26.54 -3.52 15.04
C GLY A 62 -25.07 -3.73 15.40
N ARG A 63 -24.56 -4.96 15.23
CA ARG A 63 -23.15 -5.27 15.48
C ARG A 63 -22.19 -4.67 14.44
N ALA A 64 -22.58 -4.67 13.16
CA ALA A 64 -21.82 -4.00 12.11
C ALA A 64 -21.72 -2.49 12.37
N ARG A 65 -22.82 -1.86 12.75
CA ARG A 65 -22.84 -0.43 13.12
C ARG A 65 -21.95 -0.12 14.32
N TYR A 66 -21.94 -0.98 15.34
CA TYR A 66 -21.02 -0.80 16.48
C TYR A 66 -19.55 -0.87 16.03
N ALA A 67 -19.21 -1.77 15.11
CA ALA A 67 -17.86 -1.81 14.53
C ALA A 67 -17.56 -0.55 13.70
N ASP A 68 -18.51 -0.05 12.91
CA ASP A 68 -18.33 1.21 12.18
C ASP A 68 -18.11 2.39 13.13
N GLU A 69 -18.79 2.43 14.28
CA GLU A 69 -18.63 3.47 15.30
C GLU A 69 -17.30 3.35 16.06
N GLU A 70 -16.86 2.13 16.41
CA GLU A 70 -15.60 1.89 17.15
C GLU A 70 -14.35 2.20 16.30
N TYR A 71 -14.41 1.93 14.99
CA TYR A 71 -13.28 2.11 14.07
C TYR A 71 -13.43 3.32 13.15
N ALA A 72 -14.46 4.15 13.37
CA ALA A 72 -14.74 5.34 12.61
C ALA A 72 -13.52 6.26 12.53
N HIS A 73 -13.22 6.73 11.33
CA HIS A 73 -12.25 7.80 11.14
C HIS A 73 -12.97 9.09 10.69
N GLU A 74 -12.59 10.21 11.29
CA GLU A 74 -13.14 11.55 10.98
C GLU A 74 -12.96 12.01 9.52
N LEU A 75 -12.01 11.40 8.79
CA LEU A 75 -11.68 11.72 7.41
C LEU A 75 -12.48 10.89 6.40
N GLY A 76 -13.36 9.99 6.88
CA GLY A 76 -14.34 9.28 6.08
C GLY A 76 -14.13 7.76 6.00
N ASP A 77 -15.09 7.11 5.34
CA ASP A 77 -15.27 5.65 5.32
C ASP A 77 -14.05 4.86 4.81
N HIS A 78 -13.27 5.46 3.91
CA HIS A 78 -12.06 4.83 3.38
C HIS A 78 -11.03 4.56 4.48
N PHE A 79 -10.88 5.50 5.41
CA PHE A 79 -9.99 5.36 6.56
C PHE A 79 -10.59 4.47 7.64
N THR A 80 -11.92 4.48 7.82
CA THR A 80 -12.61 3.49 8.68
C THR A 80 -12.32 2.06 8.21
N ARG A 81 -12.39 1.80 6.90
CA ARG A 81 -12.06 0.49 6.32
C ARG A 81 -10.59 0.12 6.49
N LEU A 82 -9.69 1.09 6.34
CA LEU A 82 -8.27 0.90 6.63
C LEU A 82 -8.06 0.51 8.10
N ASN A 83 -8.67 1.23 9.04
CA ASN A 83 -8.58 0.93 10.47
C ASN A 83 -9.06 -0.49 10.79
N LEU A 84 -10.21 -0.89 10.25
CA LEU A 84 -10.75 -2.25 10.43
C LEU A 84 -9.81 -3.33 9.88
N PHE A 85 -9.23 -3.12 8.70
CA PHE A 85 -8.29 -4.04 8.10
C PHE A 85 -6.99 -4.14 8.92
N THR A 86 -6.42 -3.01 9.31
CA THR A 86 -5.19 -2.96 10.13
C THR A 86 -5.41 -3.61 11.50
N ALA A 87 -6.57 -3.39 12.13
CA ALA A 87 -6.93 -4.05 13.39
C ALA A 87 -7.03 -5.57 13.22
N TRP A 88 -7.69 -6.05 12.16
CA TRP A 88 -7.74 -7.48 11.85
C TRP A 88 -6.34 -8.08 11.63
N GLN A 89 -5.47 -7.36 10.91
CA GLN A 89 -4.10 -7.80 10.66
C GLN A 89 -3.27 -7.86 11.95
N GLY A 90 -3.41 -6.88 12.85
CA GLY A 90 -2.72 -6.86 14.15
C GLY A 90 -3.08 -8.06 15.04
N LEU A 91 -4.35 -8.47 15.01
CA LEU A 91 -4.87 -9.58 15.80
C LEU A 91 -4.48 -10.98 15.28
N ARG A 92 -3.81 -11.06 14.12
CA ARG A 92 -3.27 -12.33 13.60
C ARG A 92 -2.21 -12.93 14.51
N GLN A 93 -1.37 -12.09 15.13
CA GLN A 93 -0.31 -12.55 16.03
C GLN A 93 -0.89 -13.25 17.26
N GLU A 94 -2.03 -12.76 17.74
CA GLU A 94 -2.75 -13.27 18.91
C GLU A 94 -3.74 -14.40 18.55
N ARG A 95 -3.89 -14.73 17.26
CA ARG A 95 -4.86 -15.72 16.72
C ARG A 95 -6.31 -15.40 17.09
N SER A 96 -6.62 -14.12 17.25
CA SER A 96 -7.96 -13.60 17.56
C SER A 96 -8.64 -12.94 16.34
N ASP A 97 -7.94 -12.85 15.22
CA ASP A 97 -8.40 -12.35 13.92
C ASP A 97 -9.71 -13.01 13.43
N ALA A 98 -9.89 -14.32 13.62
CA ALA A 98 -11.11 -15.02 13.24
C ALA A 98 -12.32 -14.62 14.10
N GLN A 99 -12.12 -14.40 15.41
CA GLN A 99 -13.16 -13.91 16.30
C GLN A 99 -13.48 -12.45 16.00
N PHE A 100 -12.45 -11.65 15.75
CA PHE A 100 -12.59 -10.26 15.36
C PHE A 100 -13.42 -10.12 14.09
N ALA A 101 -13.06 -10.84 13.01
CA ALA A 101 -13.78 -10.78 11.74
C ALA A 101 -15.26 -11.14 11.87
N ARG A 102 -15.60 -12.10 12.76
CA ARG A 102 -17.00 -12.42 13.06
C ARG A 102 -17.72 -11.29 13.80
N ARG A 103 -17.05 -10.61 14.72
CA ARG A 103 -17.63 -9.52 15.51
C ARG A 103 -17.86 -8.27 14.66
N THR A 104 -16.93 -7.97 13.76
CA THR A 104 -16.94 -6.76 12.92
C THR A 104 -17.48 -6.98 11.51
N PHE A 105 -18.03 -8.18 11.23
CA PHE A 105 -18.60 -8.54 9.93
C PHE A 105 -17.61 -8.42 8.77
N LEU A 106 -16.31 -8.51 9.03
CA LEU A 106 -15.30 -8.60 7.98
C LEU A 106 -15.47 -9.90 7.20
N ASP A 107 -15.37 -9.79 5.87
CA ASP A 107 -15.24 -10.95 5.04
C ASP A 107 -13.80 -11.48 5.08
N TRP A 108 -13.65 -12.67 5.64
CA TRP A 108 -12.34 -13.31 5.81
C TRP A 108 -11.61 -13.51 4.48
N HIS A 109 -12.34 -13.93 3.44
CA HIS A 109 -11.73 -14.16 2.14
C HIS A 109 -11.24 -12.84 1.56
N THR A 110 -12.05 -11.79 1.65
CA THR A 110 -11.67 -10.44 1.25
C THR A 110 -10.47 -9.90 2.04
N CYS A 111 -10.41 -10.09 3.35
CA CYS A 111 -9.22 -9.71 4.13
C CYS A 111 -7.95 -10.40 3.62
N CYS A 112 -8.01 -11.72 3.39
CA CYS A 112 -6.88 -12.45 2.82
C CYS A 112 -6.53 -11.98 1.40
N GLU A 113 -7.51 -11.59 0.59
CA GLU A 113 -7.29 -11.06 -0.75
C GLU A 113 -6.58 -9.70 -0.72
N ILE A 114 -7.03 -8.80 0.16
CA ILE A 114 -6.38 -7.50 0.42
C ILE A 114 -4.94 -7.72 0.87
N GLU A 115 -4.70 -8.62 1.82
CA GLU A 115 -3.34 -8.93 2.31
C GLU A 115 -2.42 -9.39 1.17
N ARG A 116 -2.89 -10.31 0.32
CA ARG A 116 -2.14 -10.75 -0.87
C ARG A 116 -1.89 -9.61 -1.85
N ARG A 117 -2.87 -8.71 -2.03
CA ARG A 117 -2.74 -7.55 -2.90
C ARG A 117 -1.70 -6.57 -2.36
N VAL A 118 -1.72 -6.27 -1.06
CA VAL A 118 -0.70 -5.44 -0.39
C VAL A 118 0.69 -6.04 -0.56
N MET A 119 0.86 -7.36 -0.31
CA MET A 119 2.14 -8.04 -0.51
C MET A 119 2.64 -7.89 -1.95
N ARG A 120 1.75 -8.06 -2.95
CA ARG A 120 2.12 -7.90 -4.36
C ARG A 120 2.48 -6.45 -4.70
N LEU A 121 1.74 -5.47 -4.19
CA LEU A 121 2.05 -4.06 -4.40
C LEU A 121 3.41 -3.71 -3.77
N LYS A 122 3.70 -4.23 -2.57
CA LYS A 122 4.97 -4.05 -1.87
C LYS A 122 6.16 -4.66 -2.59
N THR A 123 6.01 -5.77 -3.31
CA THR A 123 7.12 -6.33 -4.12
C THR A 123 7.37 -5.56 -5.41
N MET A 124 6.36 -4.84 -5.90
CA MET A 124 6.46 -4.02 -7.12
C MET A 124 6.83 -2.56 -6.82
N TRP A 125 6.82 -2.15 -5.55
CA TRP A 125 7.16 -0.83 -5.02
C TRP A 125 8.48 -0.87 -4.22
N PRO A 126 9.38 0.12 -4.34
CA PRO A 126 9.29 1.32 -5.17
C PRO A 126 9.59 1.03 -6.64
N VAL A 127 9.04 1.86 -7.54
CA VAL A 127 9.30 1.71 -8.98
C VAL A 127 10.78 1.98 -9.27
N PRO A 128 11.47 1.10 -10.02
CA PRO A 128 12.80 1.40 -10.52
C PRO A 128 12.74 2.69 -11.34
N ARG A 129 13.33 3.77 -10.81
CA ARG A 129 13.52 5.00 -11.56
C ARG A 129 14.47 4.64 -12.70
N SER A 130 13.99 4.75 -13.93
CA SER A 130 14.78 4.51 -15.13
C SER A 130 15.82 5.63 -15.32
N THR A 131 16.77 5.71 -14.39
CA THR A 131 17.94 6.59 -14.37
C THR A 131 19.01 5.95 -13.47
N ASP A 132 19.48 4.77 -13.87
CA ASP A 132 20.87 4.32 -13.65
C ASP A 132 21.56 4.13 -15.02
N ARG A 133 21.27 5.05 -15.95
CA ARG A 133 22.13 5.34 -17.10
C ARG A 133 22.74 6.71 -16.88
N GLU A 134 23.67 6.78 -15.93
CA GLU A 134 24.81 7.72 -15.86
C GLU A 134 25.55 7.49 -14.53
N SER A 135 26.10 6.29 -14.37
CA SER A 135 27.32 6.12 -13.57
C SER A 135 28.41 5.67 -14.55
N SER A 136 28.83 6.61 -15.40
CA SER A 136 30.15 6.49 -16.02
C SER A 136 31.16 6.39 -14.87
N PRO A 137 32.02 5.37 -14.82
CA PRO A 137 33.15 5.41 -13.91
C PRO A 137 34.01 6.60 -14.34
N THR A 138 33.98 7.69 -13.59
CA THR A 138 34.98 8.74 -13.73
C THR A 138 36.31 8.06 -13.45
N ASN A 139 37.00 7.81 -14.55
CA ASN A 139 38.35 7.32 -14.63
C ASN A 139 39.22 8.30 -13.86
N VAL A 140 39.42 8.06 -12.56
CA VAL A 140 40.45 8.78 -11.80
C VAL A 140 41.76 8.23 -12.30
N SER A 141 42.30 8.88 -13.34
CA SER A 141 43.68 8.76 -13.72
C SER A 141 44.51 8.96 -12.46
N ARG A 142 45.06 7.85 -11.92
CA ARG A 142 46.15 7.90 -10.95
C ARG A 142 47.29 8.63 -11.66
N ILE A 143 47.41 9.92 -11.40
CA ILE A 143 48.61 10.67 -11.73
C ILE A 143 49.72 10.01 -10.91
N VAL A 144 50.58 9.27 -11.62
CA VAL A 144 51.88 8.84 -11.14
C VAL A 144 52.72 10.11 -11.01
N ILE A 145 52.87 10.63 -9.80
CA ILE A 145 53.98 11.54 -9.51
C ILE A 145 55.13 10.66 -9.05
N SER A 146 55.97 10.30 -10.02
CA SER A 146 57.35 9.92 -9.77
C SER A 146 58.10 11.21 -9.43
N SER A 147 58.73 11.26 -8.26
CA SER A 147 59.76 12.24 -7.97
C SER A 147 60.81 11.57 -7.10
N THR A 148 61.81 11.05 -7.79
CA THR A 148 63.14 10.73 -7.31
C THR A 148 63.84 11.95 -6.70
N LEU A 149 64.59 11.68 -5.63
CA LEU A 149 65.86 12.31 -5.22
C LEU A 149 65.87 13.81 -4.89
N ASP A 150 66.06 14.14 -3.61
CA ASP A 150 67.38 14.35 -3.01
C ASP A 150 67.39 13.91 -1.53
#